data_AF-B9TCV3-F1
#
_entry.id   AF-B9TCV3-F1
#
_cell.length_a   1.000
_cell.length_b   1.000
_cell.length_c   1.000
_cell.angle_alpha   90.00
_cell.angle_beta   90.00
_cell.angle_gamma   90.00
#
_symmetry.space_group_name_H-M   'P 1'
#
loop_
_entity.id
_entity.type
_entity.pdbx_description
1 polymer ?
#
loop_
_entity_poly.entity_id
_entity_poly.type
_entity_poly.pdbx_seq_one_letter_code
_entity_poly.pdbx_strand_id
1 'polypeptide(L)' 'MAGRIVCFGEILLRLAAPPGRMLLQTPSLDACAGGTEANVAVALALLGHRTAM' A
#
# COMPACT_ATOMS: atom_id res chain seq x y z
N MET A 1 2.44 -0.29 -28.50
CA MET A 1 2.56 -1.20 -27.32
C MET A 1 2.41 -0.37 -26.06
N ALA A 2 1.46 -0.69 -25.17
CA ALA A 2 1.45 -0.09 -23.84
C ALA A 2 2.62 -0.67 -23.03
N GLY A 3 3.59 0.16 -22.63
CA GLY A 3 4.76 -0.27 -21.85
C GLY A 3 4.39 -0.80 -20.47
N ARG A 4 5.35 -1.45 -19.79
CA ARG A 4 5.24 -1.74 -18.35
C ARG A 4 5.72 -0.52 -17.57
N ILE A 5 4.98 -0.10 -16.56
CA ILE A 5 5.37 0.99 -15.64
C ILE A 5 6.08 0.36 -14.44
N VAL A 6 7.27 0.83 -14.11
CA VAL A 6 8.05 0.35 -12.97
C VAL A 6 8.05 1.42 -11.88
N CYS A 7 7.65 1.05 -10.67
CA CYS A 7 7.67 1.92 -9.50
C CYS A 7 8.79 1.44 -8.57
N PHE A 8 9.79 2.27 -8.32
CA PHE A 8 10.96 1.88 -7.52
C PHE A 8 10.97 2.65 -6.20
N GLY A 9 10.91 1.93 -5.09
CA GLY A 9 10.88 2.51 -3.76
C GLY A 9 10.76 1.45 -2.68
N GLU A 10 10.26 1.85 -1.52
CA GLU A 10 10.11 0.98 -0.36
C GLU A 10 8.65 0.55 -0.13
N ILE A 11 8.48 -0.66 0.42
CA ILE A 11 7.20 -1.12 0.95
C ILE A 11 7.33 -1.17 2.46
N LEU A 12 6.38 -0.55 3.15
CA LEU A 12 6.26 -0.58 4.59
C LEU A 12 4.98 -1.31 4.99
N LEU A 13 5.06 -2.05 6.10
CA LEU A 13 3.87 -2.60 6.75
C LEU A 13 3.31 -1.55 7.71
N ARG A 14 2.16 -0.96 7.37
CA ARG A 14 1.44 -0.05 8.26
C ARG A 14 0.67 -0.87 9.27
N LEU A 15 1.01 -0.71 10.55
CA LEU A 15 0.24 -1.22 11.68
C LEU A 15 -0.56 -0.08 12.29
N ALA A 16 -1.89 -0.21 12.33
CA ALA A 16 -2.79 0.81 12.84
C ALA A 16 -3.75 0.25 13.88
N ALA A 17 -4.22 1.09 14.79
CA ALA A 17 -5.34 0.73 15.66
C ALA A 17 -6.61 0.54 14.81
N PRO A 18 -7.49 -0.42 15.14
CA PRO A 18 -8.78 -0.55 14.48
C PRO A 18 -9.62 0.73 14.56
N PRO A 19 -10.58 0.92 13.64
CA PRO A 19 -11.45 2.09 13.62
C PRO A 19 -12.10 2.36 14.99
N GLY A 20 -12.03 3.61 15.45
CA GLY A 20 -12.62 4.03 16.72
C GLY A 20 -11.83 3.63 17.97
N ARG A 21 -10.56 3.19 17.83
CA ARG A 21 -9.65 2.90 18.95
C ARG A 21 -8.33 3.65 18.79
N MET A 22 -7.65 3.93 19.90
CA MET A 22 -6.26 4.42 19.91
C MET A 22 -5.27 3.26 20.07
N LEU A 23 -4.04 3.44 19.58
CA LEU A 23 -3.01 2.39 19.53
C LEU A 23 -2.74 1.70 20.87
N LEU A 24 -2.68 2.43 21.98
CA LEU A 24 -2.36 1.86 23.30
C LEU A 24 -3.59 1.42 24.10
N GLN A 25 -4.79 1.50 23.50
CA GLN A 25 -6.05 1.10 24.15
C GLN A 25 -6.54 -0.26 23.67
N THR A 26 -5.83 -0.91 22.76
CA THR A 26 -6.19 -2.22 22.22
C THR A 26 -4.94 -3.02 21.84
N PRO A 27 -4.92 -4.35 22.06
CA PRO A 27 -3.80 -5.19 21.63
C PRO A 27 -3.87 -5.56 20.14
N SER A 28 -4.97 -5.27 19.45
CA SER A 28 -5.18 -5.59 18.04
C SER A 28 -4.59 -4.53 17.11
N LEU A 29 -3.96 -4.94 16.01
CA LEU A 29 -3.46 -4.05 14.97
C LEU A 29 -3.98 -4.48 13.60
N ASP A 30 -4.51 -3.52 12.85
CA ASP A 30 -4.83 -3.69 11.43
C ASP A 30 -3.55 -3.50 10.62
N ALA A 31 -3.21 -4.51 9.83
CA ALA A 31 -2.01 -4.52 9.01
C ALA A 31 -2.35 -4.23 7.54
N CYS A 32 -1.62 -3.32 6.92
CA CYS A 32 -1.75 -3.03 5.50
C CYS A 32 -0.36 -2.74 4.89
N ALA A 33 -0.04 -3.41 3.79
CA ALA A 33 1.15 -3.06 3.00
C ALA A 33 0.90 -1.75 2.26
N GLY A 34 1.87 -0.84 2.31
CA GLY A 34 1.80 0.44 1.61
C GLY A 34 3.17 1.02 1.37
N GLY A 35 3.19 2.19 0.76
CA GLY A 35 4.40 2.89 0.34
C GLY A 35 4.02 3.82 -0.79
N THR A 36 4.71 4.96 -0.95
CA THR A 36 4.33 5.96 -1.96
C THR A 36 4.30 5.32 -3.36
N GLU A 37 5.36 4.62 -3.71
CA GLU A 37 5.57 3.98 -5.00
C GLU A 37 4.68 2.74 -5.16
N ALA A 38 4.51 1.95 -4.09
CA ALA A 38 3.58 0.81 -4.06
C ALA A 38 2.13 1.24 -4.33
N ASN A 39 1.68 2.31 -3.69
CA ASN A 39 0.33 2.83 -3.84
C ASN A 39 0.08 3.33 -5.27
N VAL A 40 1.08 3.97 -5.90
CA VAL A 40 1.01 4.37 -7.31
C VAL A 40 0.94 3.15 -8.23
N ALA A 41 1.77 2.13 -8.00
CA ALA A 41 1.76 0.89 -8.80
C ALA A 41 0.40 0.18 -8.73
N VAL A 42 -0.21 0.11 -7.54
CA VAL A 42 -1.54 -0.48 -7.32
C VAL A 42 -2.63 0.36 -7.98
N ALA A 43 -2.61 1.69 -7.82
CA ALA A 43 -3.60 2.56 -8.45
C ALA A 43 -3.57 2.45 -9.99
N LEU A 44 -2.38 2.42 -10.58
CA LEU A 44 -2.20 2.21 -12.02
C LEU A 44 -2.67 0.82 -12.47
N ALA A 45 -2.43 -0.23 -11.66
CA ALA A 45 -2.93 -1.57 -11.95
C ALA A 45 -4.47 -1.62 -11.95
N LEU A 46 -5.10 -0.96 -10.97
CA LEU A 46 -6.56 -0.84 -10.90
C LEU A 46 -7.15 -0.06 -12.09
N LEU A 47 -6.38 0.86 -12.68
CA LEU A 47 -6.74 1.58 -13.90
C LEU A 47 -6.44 0.79 -15.20
N GLY A 48 -5.97 -0.45 -15.10
CA GLY A 48 -5.72 -1.34 -16.25
C GLY A 48 -4.33 -1.21 -16.86
N HIS A 49 -3.39 -0.54 -16.21
CA HIS A 49 -2.00 -0.48 -16.66
C HIS A 49 -1.19 -1.68 -16.15
N ARG A 50 -0.21 -2.12 -16.94
CA ARG A 50 0.76 -3.14 -16.51
C ARG A 50 1.82 -2.48 -15.65
N THR A 51 1.83 -2.76 -14.35
CA THR A 51 2.82 -2.23 -13.40
C THR A 51 3.72 -3.32 -12.83
N ALA A 52 4.87 -2.92 -12.30
CA ALA A 52 5.76 -3.74 -11.49
C ALA A 52 6.42 -2.86 -10.42
N MET A 53 6.75 -3.47 -9.29
CA MET A 53 7.51 -2.87 -8.20
C MET A 53 8.77 -3.70 -7.97
#